data_AF-A5DU20-F1
#
_entry.id   AF-A5DU20-F1
#
_cell.length_a   1.000
_cell.length_b   1.000
_cell.length_c   1.000
_cell.angle_alpha   90.00
_cell.angle_beta   90.00
_cell.angle_gamma   90.00
#
_symmetry.space_group_name_H-M   'P 1'
#
loop_
_entity.id
_entity.type
_entity.pdbx_description
1 polymer ?
#
loop_
_entity_poly.entity_id
_entity_poly.type
_entity_poly.pdbx_seq_one_letter_code
_entity_poly.pdbx_strand_id
1 'polypeptide(L)'
;MFRQVARPSTLRSLGLLRSGASSCFIHQSARKSQEEASPTSSSTTTANSSDIQSSRSKSLPKNDPQEARQSDYEFRTNNFIHRLPQSTAEQSPLLVALHSRLNLSPKFKLNTLSQCLNLIPATKGDGLANNYGLNVIGKVLMSYYVTEYLLLHYPRLPMSIHNAATDALIGTESLLSIGRSWGIEVDEVSKLDRFLGQESEFLKYGRLRYMSDNKKENRVKDLPGVTEVLSLNSNLTQEDKAYTSAVTAIVGGIYTHCGEVAAKEFILDHILSRKVPLSEMFQFEQPITELIRLCDKLQFQEPLSIRLIAETGRKSASPQFLAGVFVGNEKLGEGIGASLKEAQTRAAVNSLMSYYLYSPISAEGNPVKVPSDEKYKFEGIVDIGDVAI
;
A
#
# COMPACT_ATOMS: atom_id res chain seq x y z
N MET A 1 -42.92 -25.05 39.93
CA MET A 1 -41.82 -24.11 40.17
C MET A 1 -41.96 -22.99 39.13
N PHE A 2 -42.70 -21.94 39.50
CA PHE A 2 -43.05 -20.78 38.68
C PHE A 2 -42.28 -19.55 39.19
N ARG A 3 -42.09 -18.57 38.28
CA ARG A 3 -41.62 -17.16 38.43
C ARG A 3 -40.25 -16.92 37.80
N GLN A 4 -39.96 -15.82 37.09
CA GLN A 4 -40.72 -14.66 36.56
C GLN A 4 -39.72 -13.96 35.60
N VAL A 5 -40.08 -13.64 34.36
CA VAL A 5 -40.49 -12.30 33.88
C VAL A 5 -39.54 -11.15 34.25
N ALA A 6 -38.84 -10.60 33.24
CA ALA A 6 -38.71 -9.15 33.03
C ALA A 6 -38.10 -8.81 31.64
N ARG A 7 -38.92 -8.17 30.80
CA ARG A 7 -38.63 -7.18 29.73
C ARG A 7 -39.55 -5.97 30.04
N PRO A 8 -39.50 -4.78 29.39
CA PRO A 8 -38.58 -4.21 28.37
C PRO A 8 -38.23 -2.69 28.61
N SER A 9 -37.74 -2.02 27.56
CA SER A 9 -37.70 -0.57 27.25
C SER A 9 -36.35 0.12 27.53
N THR A 10 -35.78 0.94 26.65
CA THR A 10 -36.37 1.97 25.76
C THR A 10 -35.60 2.19 24.44
N LEU A 11 -36.37 2.67 23.46
CA LEU A 11 -36.00 3.18 22.14
C LEU A 11 -34.99 4.35 22.19
N ARG A 12 -34.07 4.40 21.21
CA ARG A 12 -33.72 5.66 20.53
C ARG A 12 -33.52 5.42 19.04
N SER A 13 -34.41 6.05 18.27
CA SER A 13 -34.32 6.32 16.85
C SER A 13 -33.26 7.39 16.57
N LEU A 14 -32.57 7.29 15.43
CA LEU A 14 -31.86 8.35 14.68
C LEU A 14 -30.99 7.61 13.66
N GLY A 15 -31.03 7.82 12.35
CA GLY A 15 -31.78 8.70 11.47
C GLY A 15 -31.26 8.40 10.06
N LEU A 16 -32.16 8.38 9.07
CA LEU A 16 -31.78 8.28 7.66
C LEU A 16 -30.84 9.44 7.29
N LEU A 17 -29.68 9.13 6.73
CA LEU A 17 -28.89 10.10 5.97
C LEU A 17 -28.83 9.65 4.52
N ARG A 18 -29.44 10.50 3.69
CA ARG A 18 -29.59 10.38 2.25
C ARG A 18 -28.22 10.40 1.57
N SER A 19 -28.10 9.58 0.53
CA SER A 19 -27.09 9.62 -0.51
C SER A 19 -26.99 11.01 -1.14
N GLY A 20 -25.83 11.64 -1.03
CA GLY A 20 -25.43 12.80 -1.83
C GLY A 20 -24.64 12.36 -3.05
N ALA A 21 -25.07 12.80 -4.22
CA ALA A 21 -24.48 12.50 -5.52
C ALA A 21 -23.02 13.00 -5.61
N SER A 22 -22.13 12.16 -6.12
CA SER A 22 -20.79 12.58 -6.55
C SER A 22 -20.84 12.94 -8.04
N SER A 23 -20.73 14.23 -8.36
CA SER A 23 -20.63 14.69 -9.74
C SER A 23 -19.19 14.61 -10.24
N CYS A 24 -19.00 13.93 -11.36
CA CYS A 24 -17.81 14.00 -12.20
C CYS A 24 -17.44 15.46 -12.52
N PHE A 25 -16.19 15.84 -12.33
CA PHE A 25 -15.63 17.05 -12.94
C PHE A 25 -14.45 16.69 -13.84
N ILE A 26 -14.67 16.98 -15.12
CA ILE A 26 -13.73 16.94 -16.23
C ILE A 26 -12.81 18.15 -16.11
N HIS A 27 -11.49 17.94 -16.04
CA HIS A 27 -10.52 19.03 -16.11
C HIS A 27 -10.22 19.37 -17.58
N GLN A 28 -10.86 20.42 -18.09
CA GLN A 28 -10.50 21.07 -19.35
C GLN A 28 -9.29 21.98 -19.13
N SER A 29 -8.24 21.79 -19.92
CA SER A 29 -7.06 22.65 -19.97
C SER A 29 -7.33 23.88 -20.85
N ALA A 30 -7.20 25.09 -20.28
CA ALA A 30 -7.24 26.34 -21.03
C ALA A 30 -5.83 26.94 -21.11
N ARG A 31 -5.31 27.01 -22.35
CA ARG A 31 -4.14 27.80 -22.76
C ARG A 31 -4.45 29.30 -22.65
N LYS A 32 -3.48 30.10 -22.19
CA LYS A 32 -3.33 31.49 -22.61
C LYS A 32 -1.86 31.80 -22.87
N SER A 33 -1.60 32.10 -24.13
CA SER A 33 -0.42 32.72 -24.71
C SER A 33 -0.39 34.21 -24.36
N GLN A 34 0.81 34.78 -24.22
CA GLN A 34 1.19 36.05 -24.87
C GLN A 34 2.71 36.29 -24.77
N GLU A 35 3.33 36.34 -25.94
CA GLU A 35 4.53 37.09 -26.35
C GLU A 35 4.37 38.59 -25.96
N GLU A 36 5.37 39.48 -25.84
CA GLU A 36 6.67 39.61 -26.50
C GLU A 36 7.45 40.80 -25.86
N ALA A 37 8.70 40.99 -26.31
CA ALA A 37 9.48 42.25 -26.34
C ALA A 37 10.51 42.55 -25.22
N SER A 38 11.77 42.25 -25.54
CA SER A 38 12.97 43.05 -25.21
C SER A 38 13.03 44.32 -26.08
N PRO A 39 13.72 45.43 -25.71
CA PRO A 39 15.18 45.57 -25.97
C PRO A 39 16.03 46.46 -25.00
N THR A 40 17.31 46.08 -24.88
CA THR A 40 18.59 46.84 -25.03
C THR A 40 18.93 48.15 -24.26
N SER A 41 20.05 48.05 -23.51
CA SER A 41 21.24 48.93 -23.38
C SER A 41 21.26 50.35 -22.77
N SER A 42 22.34 50.57 -22.00
CA SER A 42 23.15 51.82 -21.78
C SER A 42 22.52 52.90 -20.89
N SER A 43 23.21 53.69 -20.04
CA SER A 43 24.61 53.87 -19.64
C SER A 43 24.67 54.97 -18.56
N THR A 44 25.58 54.83 -17.58
CA THR A 44 26.46 55.86 -16.94
C THR A 44 25.89 57.16 -16.32
N THR A 45 26.20 57.42 -15.03
CA THR A 45 26.82 58.67 -14.43
C THR A 45 26.69 58.63 -12.88
N THR A 46 27.76 58.45 -12.08
CA THR A 46 28.83 59.35 -11.53
C THR A 46 28.52 60.12 -10.23
N ALA A 47 29.50 60.01 -9.30
CA ALA A 47 29.99 60.97 -8.28
C ALA A 47 29.23 61.09 -6.94
N ASN A 48 29.84 60.66 -5.82
CA ASN A 48 30.64 61.44 -4.82
C ASN A 48 29.74 62.00 -3.69
N SER A 49 30.07 62.11 -2.41
CA SER A 49 31.18 61.76 -1.50
C SER A 49 30.84 62.43 -0.16
N SER A 50 31.03 61.80 1.01
CA SER A 50 31.55 62.44 2.23
C SER A 50 31.49 61.54 3.48
N ASP A 51 32.70 61.23 3.97
CA ASP A 51 33.20 61.17 5.36
C ASP A 51 32.24 61.09 6.57
N ILE A 52 32.58 60.19 7.52
CA ILE A 52 33.16 60.56 8.83
C ILE A 52 33.43 59.27 9.65
N GLN A 53 34.65 59.19 10.19
CA GLN A 53 35.14 58.15 11.10
C GLN A 53 34.42 58.18 12.46
N SER A 54 34.12 57.01 13.02
CA SER A 54 34.00 56.81 14.46
C SER A 54 34.33 55.37 14.84
N SER A 55 35.56 55.21 15.32
CA SER A 55 36.09 54.05 16.02
C SER A 55 35.34 53.81 17.33
N ARG A 56 34.73 52.62 17.48
CA ARG A 56 34.44 52.06 18.81
C ARG A 56 34.76 50.56 18.81
N SER A 57 35.90 50.25 19.40
CA SER A 57 36.32 48.91 19.80
C SER A 57 35.25 48.30 20.71
N LYS A 58 34.64 47.19 20.24
CA LYS A 58 33.94 46.25 21.12
C LYS A 58 34.80 45.00 21.22
N SER A 59 35.31 44.80 22.42
CA SER A 59 36.02 43.62 22.89
C SER A 59 35.26 42.33 22.57
N LEU A 60 35.96 41.33 22.06
CA LEU A 60 35.48 39.94 22.04
C LEU A 60 35.17 39.47 23.47
N PRO A 61 34.07 38.75 23.72
CA PRO A 61 33.96 37.95 24.92
C PRO A 61 34.93 36.76 24.80
N LYS A 62 35.69 36.51 25.87
CA LYS A 62 36.45 35.27 26.02
C LYS A 62 35.42 34.16 26.24
N ASN A 63 35.27 33.26 25.27
CA ASN A 63 34.45 32.06 25.45
C ASN A 63 35.23 31.07 26.32
N ASP A 64 34.60 30.61 27.39
CA ASP A 64 35.09 29.51 28.22
C ASP A 64 35.14 28.20 27.40
N PRO A 65 36.17 27.35 27.59
CA PRO A 65 36.42 26.17 26.75
C PRO A 65 35.40 25.03 26.90
N GLN A 66 34.32 25.22 27.66
CA GLN A 66 33.27 24.20 27.87
C GLN A 66 32.05 24.37 26.95
N GLU A 67 31.70 25.59 26.51
CA GLU A 67 30.59 25.80 25.56
C GLU A 67 30.96 25.41 24.11
N ALA A 68 32.25 25.43 23.76
CA ALA A 68 32.72 25.04 22.44
C ALA A 68 32.52 23.55 22.11
N ARG A 69 32.34 22.68 23.13
CA ARG A 69 32.17 21.23 22.92
C ARG A 69 30.75 20.82 22.55
N GLN A 70 29.74 21.66 22.84
CA GLN A 70 28.35 21.42 22.44
C GLN A 70 28.06 21.96 21.03
N SER A 71 28.69 23.07 20.62
CA SER A 71 28.47 23.70 19.31
C SER A 71 29.04 22.92 18.12
N ASP A 72 30.00 22.02 18.35
CA ASP A 72 30.56 21.17 17.29
C ASP A 72 29.60 20.05 16.83
N TYR A 73 28.52 19.78 17.59
CA TYR A 73 27.54 18.74 17.28
C TYR A 73 26.49 19.14 16.23
N GLU A 74 26.40 20.41 15.82
CA GLU A 74 25.26 20.88 15.02
C GLU A 74 25.54 21.41 13.62
N PHE A 75 26.79 21.58 13.17
CA PHE A 75 27.03 22.11 11.82
C PHE A 75 28.19 21.44 11.07
N ARG A 76 28.00 20.17 10.72
CA ARG A 76 28.44 19.68 9.41
C ARG A 76 27.22 19.36 8.58
N THR A 77 26.61 20.39 8.00
CA THR A 77 25.73 20.19 6.85
C THR A 77 26.61 19.75 5.70
N ASN A 78 26.95 18.45 5.66
CA ASN A 78 27.48 17.86 4.45
C ASN A 78 26.39 17.99 3.40
N ASN A 79 26.49 19.01 2.55
CA ASN A 79 25.65 19.18 1.37
C ASN A 79 25.84 18.02 0.37
N PHE A 80 26.80 17.13 0.62
CA PHE A 80 27.11 15.99 -0.21
C PHE A 80 26.34 14.74 0.25
N ILE A 81 25.52 14.20 -0.65
CA ILE A 81 24.83 12.94 -0.45
C ILE A 81 25.87 11.81 -0.52
N HIS A 82 26.00 11.04 0.55
CA HIS A 82 26.90 9.89 0.58
C HIS A 82 26.17 8.61 1.00
N ARG A 83 26.76 7.46 0.65
CA ARG A 83 26.30 6.14 1.11
C ARG A 83 27.07 5.73 2.36
N LEU A 84 26.40 4.99 3.24
CA LEU A 84 27.03 4.44 4.42
C LEU A 84 28.20 3.52 4.02
N PRO A 85 29.39 3.67 4.62
CA PRO A 85 30.50 2.72 4.41
C PRO A 85 30.09 1.30 4.79
N GLN A 86 30.55 0.33 3.99
CA GLN A 86 30.19 -1.07 4.19
C GLN A 86 30.67 -1.63 5.55
N SER A 87 31.86 -1.22 6.00
CA SER A 87 32.42 -1.63 7.30
C SER A 87 31.54 -1.19 8.48
N THR A 88 30.97 0.01 8.43
CA THR A 88 30.05 0.49 9.47
C THR A 88 28.71 -0.26 9.44
N ALA A 89 28.23 -0.63 8.24
CA ALA A 89 27.01 -1.41 8.10
C ALA A 89 27.16 -2.84 8.66
N GLU A 90 28.32 -3.47 8.48
CA GLU A 90 28.64 -4.82 8.99
C GLU A 90 28.72 -4.88 10.52
N GLN A 91 29.09 -3.77 11.17
CA GLN A 91 29.10 -3.67 12.63
C GLN A 91 27.69 -3.66 13.24
N SER A 92 26.66 -3.35 12.45
CA SER A 92 25.29 -3.28 12.93
C SER A 92 24.66 -4.67 13.04
N PRO A 93 24.38 -5.19 14.25
CA PRO A 93 23.79 -6.51 14.41
C PRO A 93 22.38 -6.58 13.84
N LEU A 94 21.62 -5.48 13.87
CA LEU A 94 20.26 -5.40 13.33
C LEU A 94 20.23 -5.61 11.81
N LEU A 95 21.17 -5.01 11.08
CA LEU A 95 21.27 -5.18 9.63
C LEU A 95 21.67 -6.61 9.26
N VAL A 96 22.63 -7.19 9.96
CA VAL A 96 23.08 -8.57 9.73
C VAL A 96 21.96 -9.57 10.05
N ALA A 97 21.25 -9.37 11.16
CA ALA A 97 20.10 -10.18 11.55
C ALA A 97 18.96 -10.11 10.53
N LEU A 98 18.63 -8.90 10.03
CA LEU A 98 17.60 -8.74 9.01
C LEU A 98 18.02 -9.41 7.69
N HIS A 99 19.25 -9.19 7.24
CA HIS A 99 19.78 -9.78 6.00
C HIS A 99 19.68 -11.32 5.99
N SER A 100 20.10 -11.95 7.09
CA SER A 100 20.01 -13.40 7.28
C SER A 100 18.56 -13.90 7.43
N ARG A 101 17.70 -13.17 8.15
CA ARG A 101 16.28 -13.52 8.33
C ARG A 101 15.51 -13.55 7.00
N LEU A 102 15.77 -12.59 6.12
CA LEU A 102 15.17 -12.52 4.78
C LEU A 102 15.87 -13.42 3.76
N ASN A 103 16.88 -14.18 4.17
CA ASN A 103 17.69 -15.04 3.31
C ASN A 103 18.19 -14.33 2.04
N LEU A 104 18.65 -13.08 2.20
CA LEU A 104 19.08 -12.27 1.06
C LEU A 104 20.38 -12.81 0.47
N SER A 105 20.51 -12.73 -0.86
CA SER A 105 21.75 -13.12 -1.55
C SER A 105 22.96 -12.36 -0.99
N PRO A 106 24.15 -12.99 -0.91
CA PRO A 106 25.38 -12.31 -0.49
C PRO A 106 25.79 -11.16 -1.44
N LYS A 107 25.24 -11.11 -2.65
CA LYS A 107 25.42 -9.97 -3.58
C LYS A 107 24.76 -8.69 -3.05
N PHE A 108 23.70 -8.82 -2.26
CA PHE A 108 22.98 -7.70 -1.68
C PHE A 108 23.74 -7.12 -0.48
N LYS A 109 24.27 -5.90 -0.65
CA LYS A 109 25.15 -5.25 0.33
C LYS A 109 24.38 -4.63 1.50
N LEU A 110 24.92 -4.76 2.71
CA LEU A 110 24.36 -4.19 3.94
C LEU A 110 24.24 -2.66 3.93
N ASN A 111 25.15 -1.97 3.23
CA ASN A 111 25.03 -0.51 3.05
C ASN A 111 23.74 -0.10 2.32
N THR A 112 23.29 -0.92 1.37
CA THR A 112 22.06 -0.68 0.61
C THR A 112 20.85 -1.02 1.46
N LEU A 113 20.94 -2.07 2.29
CA LEU A 113 19.91 -2.38 3.27
C LEU A 113 19.67 -1.22 4.24
N SER A 114 20.73 -0.60 4.77
CA SER A 114 20.61 0.60 5.60
C SER A 114 20.00 1.79 4.85
N GLN A 115 20.32 1.93 3.55
CA GLN A 115 19.70 2.92 2.69
C GLN A 115 18.19 2.66 2.54
N CYS A 116 17.74 1.41 2.39
CA CYS A 116 16.32 1.06 2.29
C CYS A 116 15.53 1.48 3.54
N LEU A 117 16.14 1.44 4.71
CA LEU A 117 15.56 1.85 5.99
C LEU A 117 15.61 3.37 6.25
N ASN A 118 16.22 4.17 5.36
CA ASN A 118 16.37 5.61 5.54
C ASN A 118 15.39 6.41 4.65
N LEU A 119 14.40 7.05 5.28
CA LEU A 119 13.48 7.97 4.62
C LEU A 119 13.82 9.45 4.84
N ILE A 120 14.81 9.74 5.69
CA ILE A 120 15.15 11.12 6.03
C ILE A 120 15.76 11.82 4.81
N PRO A 121 15.26 12.99 4.40
CA PRO A 121 15.87 13.78 3.34
C PRO A 121 17.31 14.15 3.70
N ALA A 122 18.22 14.09 2.73
CA ALA A 122 19.65 14.38 2.95
C ALA A 122 19.90 15.77 3.55
N THR A 123 19.02 16.75 3.27
CA THR A 123 19.12 18.13 3.77
C THR A 123 18.86 18.28 5.27
N LYS A 124 18.16 17.32 5.89
CA LYS A 124 17.76 17.36 7.30
C LYS A 124 18.43 16.28 8.16
N GLY A 125 19.16 15.37 7.51
CA GLY A 125 19.86 14.26 8.15
C GLY A 125 21.38 14.37 8.03
N ASP A 126 22.05 13.25 8.24
CA ASP A 126 23.52 13.14 8.23
C ASP A 126 24.11 13.20 6.79
N GLY A 127 23.37 13.69 5.80
CA GLY A 127 23.74 13.64 4.38
C GLY A 127 23.71 12.22 3.77
N LEU A 128 23.03 11.27 4.42
CA LEU A 128 22.89 9.90 3.92
C LEU A 128 21.86 9.81 2.79
N ALA A 129 22.13 8.95 1.81
CA ALA A 129 21.18 8.65 0.74
C ALA A 129 19.85 8.09 1.30
N ASN A 130 18.74 8.53 0.71
CA ASN A 130 17.39 8.09 1.08
C ASN A 130 16.94 6.87 0.24
N ASN A 131 15.84 6.25 0.65
CA ASN A 131 15.26 5.08 -0.01
C ASN A 131 14.30 5.42 -1.17
N TYR A 132 14.05 6.69 -1.47
CA TYR A 132 13.00 7.12 -2.40
C TYR A 132 13.12 6.46 -3.78
N GLY A 133 14.32 6.45 -4.38
CA GLY A 133 14.54 5.84 -5.69
C GLY A 133 14.31 4.33 -5.71
N LEU A 134 14.77 3.62 -4.66
CA LEU A 134 14.57 2.17 -4.53
C LEU A 134 13.10 1.82 -4.28
N ASN A 135 12.40 2.64 -3.50
CA ASN A 135 10.97 2.50 -3.25
C ASN A 135 10.17 2.61 -4.56
N VAL A 136 10.47 3.59 -5.42
CA VAL A 136 9.77 3.74 -6.71
C VAL A 136 9.95 2.49 -7.58
N ILE A 137 11.18 1.97 -7.71
CA ILE A 137 11.47 0.76 -8.48
C ILE A 137 10.71 -0.44 -7.89
N GLY A 138 10.80 -0.64 -6.58
CA GLY A 138 10.11 -1.74 -5.90
C GLY A 138 8.59 -1.69 -6.06
N LYS A 139 7.99 -0.49 -5.98
CA LYS A 139 6.56 -0.31 -6.24
C LYS A 139 6.17 -0.77 -7.64
N VAL A 140 6.90 -0.33 -8.66
CA VAL A 140 6.64 -0.72 -10.05
C VAL A 140 6.74 -2.24 -10.22
N LEU A 141 7.79 -2.87 -9.68
CA LEU A 141 7.98 -4.32 -9.78
C LEU A 141 6.85 -5.10 -9.10
N MET A 142 6.49 -4.75 -7.87
CA MET A 142 5.41 -5.45 -7.17
C MET A 142 4.07 -5.25 -7.87
N SER A 143 3.76 -4.03 -8.32
CA SER A 143 2.54 -3.77 -9.10
C SER A 143 2.52 -4.60 -10.38
N TYR A 144 3.64 -4.72 -11.08
CA TYR A 144 3.74 -5.53 -12.30
C TYR A 144 3.51 -7.03 -12.01
N TYR A 145 4.28 -7.65 -11.12
CA TYR A 145 4.16 -9.09 -10.88
C TYR A 145 2.84 -9.49 -10.21
N VAL A 146 2.28 -8.65 -9.33
CA VAL A 146 0.99 -8.94 -8.68
C VAL A 146 -0.16 -8.84 -9.68
N THR A 147 -0.15 -7.81 -10.54
CA THR A 147 -1.21 -7.66 -11.57
C THR A 147 -1.11 -8.76 -12.62
N GLU A 148 0.11 -9.10 -13.07
CA GLU A 148 0.36 -10.23 -13.96
C GLU A 148 -0.17 -11.55 -13.38
N TYR A 149 0.17 -11.83 -12.12
CA TYR A 149 -0.29 -13.03 -11.41
C TYR A 149 -1.82 -13.09 -11.35
N LEU A 150 -2.48 -12.00 -10.93
CA LEU A 150 -3.93 -11.96 -10.78
C LEU A 150 -4.67 -12.08 -12.12
N LEU A 151 -4.19 -11.42 -13.18
CA LEU A 151 -4.83 -11.47 -14.50
C LEU A 151 -4.74 -12.86 -15.13
N LEU A 152 -3.66 -13.61 -14.88
CA LEU A 152 -3.50 -14.93 -15.46
C LEU A 152 -4.17 -16.03 -14.64
N HIS A 153 -4.20 -15.88 -13.31
CA HIS A 153 -4.90 -16.81 -12.43
C HIS A 153 -6.42 -16.59 -12.44
N TYR A 154 -6.88 -15.36 -12.65
CA TYR A 154 -8.29 -14.98 -12.68
C TYR A 154 -8.57 -14.02 -13.86
N PRO A 155 -8.59 -14.52 -15.10
CA PRO A 155 -8.70 -13.68 -16.30
C PRO A 155 -10.02 -12.91 -16.43
N ARG A 156 -11.06 -13.34 -15.72
CA ARG A 156 -12.40 -12.75 -15.74
C ARG A 156 -12.69 -11.88 -14.52
N LEU A 157 -11.69 -11.58 -13.70
CA LEU A 157 -11.91 -10.86 -12.45
C LEU A 157 -12.36 -9.40 -12.73
N PRO A 158 -13.50 -8.94 -12.17
CA PRO A 158 -13.93 -7.57 -12.35
C PRO A 158 -12.89 -6.55 -11.89
N MET A 159 -12.79 -5.40 -12.57
CA MET A 159 -11.70 -4.45 -12.30
C MET A 159 -11.73 -3.86 -10.89
N SER A 160 -12.92 -3.66 -10.32
CA SER A 160 -13.08 -3.20 -8.93
C SER A 160 -12.44 -4.19 -7.94
N ILE A 161 -12.64 -5.48 -8.18
CA ILE A 161 -12.16 -6.56 -7.32
C ILE A 161 -10.68 -6.82 -7.59
N HIS A 162 -10.23 -6.71 -8.83
CA HIS A 162 -8.81 -6.74 -9.16
C HIS A 162 -8.06 -5.64 -8.39
N ASN A 163 -8.57 -4.41 -8.38
CA ASN A 163 -7.98 -3.30 -7.63
C ASN A 163 -8.02 -3.53 -6.12
N ALA A 164 -9.11 -4.11 -5.60
CA ALA A 164 -9.18 -4.48 -4.18
C ALA A 164 -8.21 -5.60 -3.82
N ALA A 165 -8.04 -6.61 -4.69
CA ALA A 165 -7.12 -7.72 -4.50
C ALA A 165 -5.65 -7.29 -4.58
N THR A 166 -5.32 -6.40 -5.52
CA THR A 166 -4.00 -5.77 -5.59
C THR A 166 -3.73 -4.95 -4.34
N ASP A 167 -4.66 -4.13 -3.85
CA ASP A 167 -4.49 -3.40 -2.58
C ASP A 167 -4.41 -4.34 -1.37
N ALA A 168 -5.18 -5.43 -1.35
CA ALA A 168 -5.06 -6.44 -0.29
C ALA A 168 -3.66 -7.09 -0.27
N LEU A 169 -3.00 -7.23 -1.42
CA LEU A 169 -1.63 -7.74 -1.50
C LEU A 169 -0.60 -6.65 -1.22
N ILE A 170 -0.53 -5.60 -2.04
CA ILE A 170 0.54 -4.60 -2.01
C ILE A 170 0.13 -3.27 -1.36
N GLY A 171 -1.03 -3.22 -0.72
CA GLY A 171 -1.52 -2.06 0.00
C GLY A 171 -0.71 -1.78 1.25
N THR A 172 -0.88 -0.55 1.74
CA THR A 172 -0.09 -0.01 2.85
C THR A 172 -0.20 -0.82 4.14
N GLU A 173 -1.40 -1.26 4.51
CA GLU A 173 -1.63 -2.09 5.70
C GLU A 173 -0.96 -3.46 5.59
N SER A 174 -1.01 -4.05 4.40
CA SER A 174 -0.37 -5.32 4.09
C SER A 174 1.15 -5.24 4.15
N LEU A 175 1.73 -4.21 3.52
CA LEU A 175 3.17 -3.99 3.55
C LEU A 175 3.67 -3.59 4.94
N LEU A 176 2.87 -2.87 5.73
CA LEU A 176 3.14 -2.61 7.14
C LEU A 176 3.22 -3.91 7.95
N SER A 177 2.22 -4.79 7.81
CA SER A 177 2.20 -6.10 8.47
C SER A 177 3.43 -6.93 8.10
N ILE A 178 3.80 -6.94 6.82
CA ILE A 178 5.03 -7.59 6.33
C ILE A 178 6.28 -6.96 6.98
N GLY A 179 6.42 -5.63 6.96
CA GLY A 179 7.57 -4.95 7.54
C GLY A 179 7.74 -5.21 9.03
N ARG A 180 6.62 -5.27 9.78
CA ARG A 180 6.62 -5.68 11.19
C ARG A 180 6.99 -7.14 11.37
N SER A 181 6.47 -8.05 10.53
CA SER A 181 6.81 -9.48 10.57
C SER A 181 8.30 -9.74 10.29
N TRP A 182 8.93 -8.89 9.47
CA TRP A 182 10.37 -8.93 9.21
C TRP A 182 11.21 -8.44 10.39
N GLY A 183 10.60 -7.88 11.43
CA GLY A 183 11.30 -7.35 12.61
C GLY A 183 12.06 -6.06 12.31
N ILE A 184 11.53 -5.21 11.43
CA ILE A 184 12.03 -3.84 11.24
C ILE A 184 11.55 -3.01 12.43
N GLU A 185 12.47 -2.42 13.17
CA GLU A 185 12.17 -1.57 14.33
C GLU A 185 12.25 -0.09 13.95
N VAL A 186 11.37 0.74 14.51
CA VAL A 186 11.40 2.20 14.33
C VAL A 186 12.48 2.83 15.20
N ASP A 187 13.15 3.85 14.68
CA ASP A 187 14.03 4.71 15.47
C ASP A 187 13.22 5.71 16.32
N GLU A 188 12.71 5.26 17.46
CA GLU A 188 11.97 6.10 18.40
C GLU A 188 12.90 6.90 19.35
N VAL A 189 14.19 6.55 19.40
CA VAL A 189 15.12 7.07 20.39
C VAL A 189 15.56 8.49 20.03
N SER A 190 15.38 9.43 20.97
CA SER A 190 15.84 10.81 20.80
C SER A 190 17.36 10.85 20.67
N LYS A 191 17.88 11.84 19.93
CA LYS A 191 19.33 12.08 19.82
C LYS A 191 19.98 12.29 21.19
N LEU A 192 19.27 12.96 22.11
CA LEU A 192 19.76 13.23 23.46
C LEU A 192 19.86 11.93 24.28
N ASP A 193 18.80 11.12 24.28
CA ASP A 193 18.79 9.85 25.02
C ASP A 193 19.85 8.88 24.50
N ARG A 194 20.09 8.88 23.18
CA ARG A 194 21.17 8.12 22.56
C ARG A 194 22.54 8.53 23.09
N PHE A 195 22.77 9.85 23.19
CA PHE A 195 24.02 10.41 23.72
C PHE A 195 24.21 10.06 25.20
N LEU A 196 23.16 10.20 26.01
CA LEU A 196 23.17 9.86 27.44
C LEU A 196 23.39 8.36 27.67
N GLY A 197 22.76 7.52 26.84
CA GLY A 197 22.90 6.06 26.89
C GLY A 197 24.20 5.54 26.27
N GLN A 198 25.03 6.40 25.68
CA GLN A 198 26.28 6.04 24.99
C GLN A 198 26.07 4.92 23.94
N GLU A 199 24.93 4.93 23.25
CA GLU A 199 24.64 3.95 22.21
C GLU A 199 25.57 4.16 21.01
N SER A 200 26.14 3.07 20.50
CA SER A 200 26.98 3.09 19.31
C SER A 200 26.18 3.52 18.06
N GLU A 201 26.78 4.37 17.22
CA GLU A 201 26.11 4.92 16.02
C GLU A 201 25.61 3.87 15.02
N PHE A 202 26.27 2.71 14.92
CA PHE A 202 25.89 1.68 13.95
C PHE A 202 24.52 1.05 14.23
N LEU A 203 24.01 1.12 15.46
CA LEU A 203 22.67 0.64 15.81
C LEU A 203 21.58 1.51 15.18
N LYS A 204 21.80 2.82 15.09
CA LYS A 204 20.90 3.78 14.41
C LYS A 204 20.65 3.39 12.96
N TYR A 205 21.66 2.87 12.27
CA TYR A 205 21.59 2.55 10.84
C TYR A 205 20.80 1.28 10.52
N GLY A 206 20.52 0.44 11.52
CA GLY A 206 19.70 -0.76 11.41
C GLY A 206 18.23 -0.56 11.76
N ARG A 207 17.85 0.63 12.25
CA ARG A 207 16.46 0.99 12.55
C ARG A 207 15.85 1.78 11.39
N LEU A 208 14.52 1.73 11.28
CA LEU A 208 13.73 2.50 10.34
C LEU A 208 13.72 3.97 10.74
N ARG A 209 14.28 4.81 9.88
CA ARG A 209 14.46 6.24 10.11
C ARG A 209 13.54 7.03 9.21
N TYR A 210 12.61 7.76 9.79
CA TYR A 210 11.79 8.73 9.08
C TYR A 210 11.65 9.99 9.92
N MET A 211 11.31 11.10 9.26
CA MET A 211 10.93 12.29 10.00
C MET A 211 9.55 12.04 10.57
N SER A 212 9.40 11.85 11.88
CA SER A 212 8.08 12.10 12.48
C SER A 212 7.83 13.59 12.37
N ASP A 213 6.68 14.01 11.83
CA ASP A 213 6.27 15.40 11.91
C ASP A 213 6.48 15.86 13.35
N ASN A 214 7.33 16.89 13.49
CA ASN A 214 7.81 17.34 14.79
C ASN A 214 6.61 17.38 15.73
N LYS A 215 6.71 16.63 16.84
CA LYS A 215 5.96 16.94 18.04
C LYS A 215 6.31 18.40 18.36
N LYS A 216 5.60 19.38 17.75
CA LYS A 216 5.21 20.55 18.52
C LYS A 216 4.65 19.92 19.78
N GLU A 217 5.26 20.23 20.91
CA GLU A 217 4.89 19.79 22.25
C GLU A 217 3.45 20.22 22.55
N ASN A 218 2.49 19.70 21.80
CA ASN A 218 1.12 19.68 22.20
C ASN A 218 1.12 18.60 23.27
N ARG A 219 1.29 19.03 24.52
CA ARG A 219 1.25 18.21 25.76
C ARG A 219 -0.03 17.35 25.89
N VAL A 220 -0.97 17.52 24.95
CA VAL A 220 -2.19 16.76 24.76
C VAL A 220 -1.96 15.42 24.02
N LYS A 221 -0.90 15.30 23.19
CA LYS A 221 -0.60 14.10 22.38
C LYS A 221 -0.10 12.90 23.19
N ASP A 222 0.55 13.13 24.32
CA ASP A 222 1.11 12.05 25.16
C ASP A 222 0.12 11.56 26.24
N LEU A 223 -1.14 12.03 26.22
CA LEU A 223 -2.19 11.51 27.08
C LEU A 223 -2.72 10.18 26.54
N PRO A 224 -2.81 9.11 27.37
CA PRO A 224 -3.36 7.83 26.94
C PRO A 224 -4.81 8.02 26.45
N GLY A 225 -5.09 7.57 25.23
CA GLY A 225 -6.43 7.61 24.62
C GLY A 225 -6.73 8.83 23.75
N VAL A 226 -5.79 9.75 23.52
CA VAL A 226 -5.96 10.89 22.60
C VAL A 226 -5.16 10.67 21.32
N THR A 227 -5.84 10.36 20.23
CA THR A 227 -5.24 10.27 18.88
C THR A 227 -5.54 11.53 18.08
N GLU A 228 -4.50 12.21 17.61
CA GLU A 228 -4.64 13.36 16.72
C GLU A 228 -4.99 12.89 15.31
N VAL A 229 -6.19 13.23 14.84
CA VAL A 229 -6.60 12.96 13.45
C VAL A 229 -6.12 14.12 12.58
N LEU A 230 -4.90 13.99 12.05
CA LEU A 230 -4.24 15.03 11.25
C LEU A 230 -4.87 15.22 9.86
N SER A 231 -5.78 14.34 9.42
CA SER A 231 -6.55 14.50 8.16
C SER A 231 -7.78 13.61 8.12
N LEU A 232 -8.92 14.16 7.67
CA LEU A 232 -10.21 13.46 7.51
C LEU A 232 -10.21 12.35 6.43
N ASN A 233 -9.16 12.28 5.60
CA ASN A 233 -9.20 11.53 4.34
C ASN A 233 -8.23 10.33 4.25
N SER A 234 -7.39 10.08 5.26
CA SER A 234 -6.58 8.84 5.30
C SER A 234 -6.15 8.54 6.73
N ASN A 235 -6.53 7.37 7.26
CA ASN A 235 -6.11 6.87 8.57
C ASN A 235 -4.63 6.44 8.63
N LEU A 236 -3.85 6.68 7.56
CA LEU A 236 -2.47 6.23 7.44
C LEU A 236 -1.52 7.15 8.17
N THR A 237 -0.85 6.59 9.18
CA THR A 237 0.20 7.29 9.91
C THR A 237 1.47 7.42 9.06
N GLN A 238 2.37 8.32 9.47
CA GLN A 238 3.66 8.47 8.81
C GLN A 238 4.56 7.24 9.01
N GLU A 239 4.38 6.54 10.13
CA GLU A 239 5.01 5.26 10.42
C GLU A 239 4.58 4.20 9.38
N ASP A 240 3.28 4.10 9.08
CA ASP A 240 2.75 3.13 8.12
C ASP A 240 3.37 3.34 6.72
N LYS A 241 3.48 4.61 6.31
CA LYS A 241 4.15 5.00 5.06
C LYS A 241 5.63 4.66 5.09
N ALA A 242 6.28 4.78 6.25
CA ALA A 242 7.69 4.47 6.41
C ALA A 242 7.97 2.96 6.27
N TYR A 243 7.18 2.11 6.92
CA TYR A 243 7.27 0.67 6.75
C TYR A 243 7.03 0.24 5.31
N THR A 244 5.95 0.76 4.71
CA THR A 244 5.61 0.49 3.31
C THR A 244 6.80 0.82 2.41
N SER A 245 7.39 2.01 2.57
CA SER A 245 8.55 2.47 1.79
C SER A 245 9.81 1.63 2.03
N ALA A 246 10.00 1.12 3.24
CA ALA A 246 11.16 0.29 3.56
C ALA A 246 11.05 -1.09 2.89
N VAL A 247 9.87 -1.71 2.97
CA VAL A 247 9.60 -3.01 2.33
C VAL A 247 9.74 -2.91 0.82
N THR A 248 9.12 -1.90 0.20
CA THR A 248 9.24 -1.66 -1.25
C THR A 248 10.69 -1.37 -1.66
N ALA A 249 11.43 -0.58 -0.86
CA ALA A 249 12.83 -0.28 -1.14
C ALA A 249 13.74 -1.49 -1.02
N ILE A 250 13.44 -2.45 -0.13
CA ILE A 250 14.18 -3.72 -0.06
C ILE A 250 13.99 -4.50 -1.37
N VAL A 251 12.76 -4.61 -1.89
CA VAL A 251 12.48 -5.25 -3.19
C VAL A 251 13.23 -4.56 -4.33
N GLY A 252 13.19 -3.22 -4.38
CA GLY A 252 13.95 -2.45 -5.37
C GLY A 252 15.47 -2.65 -5.20
N GLY A 253 15.96 -2.75 -3.97
CA GLY A 253 17.35 -3.05 -3.66
C GLY A 253 17.78 -4.42 -4.19
N ILE A 254 16.98 -5.46 -3.96
CA ILE A 254 17.22 -6.81 -4.48
C ILE A 254 17.30 -6.77 -6.01
N TYR A 255 16.37 -6.08 -6.68
CA TYR A 255 16.41 -5.91 -8.13
C TYR A 255 17.72 -5.28 -8.61
N THR A 256 18.19 -4.21 -7.95
CA THR A 256 19.42 -3.51 -8.37
C THR A 256 20.71 -4.31 -8.19
N HIS A 257 20.78 -5.21 -7.20
CA HIS A 257 22.00 -6.00 -6.90
C HIS A 257 21.96 -7.43 -7.46
N CYS A 258 20.79 -8.06 -7.46
CA CYS A 258 20.61 -9.48 -7.79
C CYS A 258 19.94 -9.69 -9.15
N GLY A 259 19.30 -8.66 -9.72
CA GLY A 259 18.58 -8.73 -10.99
C GLY A 259 17.10 -9.08 -10.85
N GLU A 260 16.45 -9.22 -12.01
CA GLU A 260 15.00 -9.39 -12.11
C GLU A 260 14.49 -10.72 -11.53
N VAL A 261 15.15 -11.83 -11.89
CA VAL A 261 14.75 -13.19 -11.48
C VAL A 261 14.68 -13.32 -9.96
N ALA A 262 15.71 -12.84 -9.26
CA ALA A 262 15.76 -12.86 -7.80
C ALA A 262 14.69 -11.96 -7.14
N ALA A 263 14.36 -10.83 -7.77
CA ALA A 263 13.30 -9.95 -7.25
C ALA A 263 11.92 -10.60 -7.42
N LYS A 264 11.67 -11.27 -8.54
CA LYS A 264 10.43 -12.01 -8.80
C LYS A 264 10.23 -13.15 -7.79
N GLU A 265 11.26 -13.97 -7.57
CA GLU A 265 11.23 -15.05 -6.57
C GLU A 265 10.93 -14.50 -5.16
N PHE A 266 11.61 -13.41 -4.77
CA PHE A 266 11.38 -12.78 -3.48
C PHE A 266 9.93 -12.28 -3.30
N ILE A 267 9.35 -11.68 -4.35
CA ILE A 267 7.95 -11.23 -4.36
C ILE A 267 6.98 -12.41 -4.29
N LEU A 268 7.26 -13.50 -5.00
CA LEU A 268 6.46 -14.72 -4.95
C LEU A 268 6.43 -15.29 -3.52
N ASP A 269 7.58 -15.39 -2.87
CA ASP A 269 7.73 -16.00 -1.55
C ASP A 269 7.12 -15.16 -0.41
N HIS A 270 7.23 -13.83 -0.48
CA HIS A 270 6.82 -12.95 0.64
C HIS A 270 5.48 -12.24 0.42
N ILE A 271 5.14 -11.91 -0.82
CA ILE A 271 3.96 -11.09 -1.13
C ILE A 271 2.82 -11.97 -1.62
N LEU A 272 3.07 -12.81 -2.63
CA LEU A 272 2.06 -13.66 -3.29
C LEU A 272 1.77 -14.97 -2.54
N SER A 273 2.63 -15.39 -1.62
CA SER A 273 2.39 -16.54 -0.74
C SER A 273 1.21 -16.35 0.23
N ARG A 274 0.75 -15.11 0.43
CA ARG A 274 -0.38 -14.80 1.30
C ARG A 274 -1.70 -15.11 0.61
N LYS A 275 -2.63 -15.68 1.37
CA LYS A 275 -3.97 -16.01 0.88
C LYS A 275 -4.87 -14.79 0.97
N VAL A 276 -5.42 -14.38 -0.17
CA VAL A 276 -6.46 -13.35 -0.25
C VAL A 276 -7.79 -14.03 -0.60
N PRO A 277 -8.82 -13.96 0.26
CA PRO A 277 -10.11 -14.56 -0.01
C PRO A 277 -10.88 -13.73 -1.04
N LEU A 278 -10.58 -13.93 -2.32
CA LEU A 278 -11.25 -13.21 -3.42
C LEU A 278 -12.78 -13.36 -3.36
N SER A 279 -13.27 -14.50 -2.90
CA SER A 279 -14.70 -14.77 -2.79
C SER A 279 -15.45 -13.80 -1.86
N GLU A 280 -14.78 -13.27 -0.85
CA GLU A 280 -15.37 -12.36 0.13
C GLU A 280 -15.35 -10.89 -0.33
N MET A 281 -14.62 -10.60 -1.41
CA MET A 281 -14.48 -9.25 -1.95
C MET A 281 -15.64 -8.86 -2.90
N PHE A 282 -16.45 -9.83 -3.33
CA PHE A 282 -17.57 -9.59 -4.23
C PHE A 282 -18.78 -9.04 -3.48
N GLN A 283 -19.32 -7.93 -3.97
CA GLN A 283 -20.59 -7.38 -3.52
C GLN A 283 -21.50 -7.13 -4.73
N PHE A 284 -22.54 -7.96 -4.87
CA PHE A 284 -23.51 -7.83 -5.95
C PHE A 284 -24.73 -7.04 -5.48
N GLU A 285 -25.15 -6.04 -6.27
CA GLU A 285 -26.41 -5.31 -6.02
C GLU A 285 -27.61 -6.04 -6.64
N GLN A 286 -27.48 -6.45 -7.90
CA GLN A 286 -28.56 -7.08 -8.69
C GLN A 286 -28.07 -8.34 -9.44
N PRO A 287 -27.76 -9.43 -8.72
CA PRO A 287 -27.06 -10.58 -9.31
C PRO A 287 -27.88 -11.32 -10.38
N ILE A 288 -29.21 -11.31 -10.29
CA ILE A 288 -30.07 -11.98 -11.28
C ILE A 288 -30.01 -11.23 -12.63
N THR A 289 -30.12 -9.90 -12.60
CA THR A 289 -30.05 -9.06 -13.80
C THR A 289 -28.68 -9.14 -14.45
N GLU A 290 -27.61 -9.11 -13.63
CA GLU A 290 -26.24 -9.27 -14.08
C GLU A 290 -26.04 -10.62 -14.79
N LEU A 291 -26.55 -11.70 -14.20
CA LEU A 291 -26.41 -13.04 -14.76
C LEU A 291 -27.16 -13.20 -16.09
N ILE A 292 -28.34 -12.58 -16.24
CA ILE A 292 -29.07 -12.57 -17.51
C ILE A 292 -28.23 -11.85 -18.58
N ARG A 293 -27.73 -10.65 -18.26
CA ARG A 293 -26.88 -9.88 -19.19
C ARG A 293 -25.57 -10.59 -19.53
N LEU A 294 -25.01 -11.33 -18.58
CA LEU A 294 -23.84 -12.18 -18.80
C LEU A 294 -24.17 -13.28 -19.81
N CYS A 295 -25.31 -13.95 -19.67
CA CYS A 295 -25.75 -14.99 -20.62
C CYS A 295 -25.98 -14.41 -22.02
N ASP A 296 -26.57 -13.21 -22.11
CA ASP A 296 -26.75 -12.49 -23.37
C ASP A 296 -25.40 -12.12 -23.99
N LYS A 297 -24.44 -11.64 -23.18
CA LYS A 297 -23.07 -11.31 -23.58
C LYS A 297 -22.33 -12.53 -24.12
N LEU A 298 -22.51 -13.69 -23.49
CA LEU A 298 -21.95 -14.98 -23.91
C LEU A 298 -22.72 -15.64 -25.08
N GLN A 299 -23.83 -15.04 -25.52
CA GLN A 299 -24.66 -15.52 -26.63
C GLN A 299 -25.18 -16.96 -26.42
N PHE A 300 -25.62 -17.28 -25.20
CA PHE A 300 -26.27 -18.58 -24.97
C PHE A 300 -27.58 -18.69 -25.76
N GLN A 301 -27.76 -19.83 -26.42
CA GLN A 301 -28.91 -20.08 -27.30
C GLN A 301 -30.21 -20.33 -26.52
N GLU A 302 -30.09 -20.90 -25.33
CA GLU A 302 -31.22 -21.28 -24.48
C GLU A 302 -31.45 -20.23 -23.40
N PRO A 303 -32.72 -19.97 -23.02
CA PRO A 303 -33.03 -18.98 -22.01
C PRO A 303 -32.58 -19.43 -20.62
N LEU A 304 -32.12 -18.48 -19.82
CA LEU A 304 -31.81 -18.69 -18.41
C LEU A 304 -33.10 -18.99 -17.61
N SER A 305 -33.09 -20.06 -16.84
CA SER A 305 -34.19 -20.42 -15.94
C SER A 305 -33.68 -20.79 -14.54
N ILE A 306 -34.28 -20.22 -13.51
CA ILE A 306 -33.97 -20.57 -12.12
C ILE A 306 -35.07 -21.49 -11.59
N ARG A 307 -34.70 -22.70 -11.17
CA ARG A 307 -35.63 -23.76 -10.77
C ARG A 307 -35.37 -24.18 -9.32
N LEU A 308 -36.42 -24.58 -8.61
CA LEU A 308 -36.30 -25.20 -7.30
C LEU A 308 -35.88 -26.67 -7.49
N ILE A 309 -34.75 -27.06 -6.91
CA ILE A 309 -34.23 -28.43 -6.99
C ILE A 309 -34.78 -29.27 -5.83
N ALA A 310 -34.68 -28.74 -4.62
CA ALA A 310 -35.10 -29.43 -3.40
C ALA A 310 -35.64 -28.43 -2.37
N GLU A 311 -36.54 -28.91 -1.52
CA GLU A 311 -37.02 -28.13 -0.39
C GLU A 311 -37.27 -29.00 0.84
N THR A 312 -37.06 -28.41 2.01
CA THR A 312 -37.41 -29.02 3.29
C THR A 312 -37.91 -27.97 4.27
N GLY A 313 -38.82 -28.37 5.16
CA GLY A 313 -39.27 -27.51 6.26
C GLY A 313 -40.01 -26.23 5.83
N ARG A 314 -40.70 -26.22 4.67
CA ARG A 314 -41.39 -25.03 4.10
C ARG A 314 -42.29 -24.28 5.10
N LYS A 315 -42.95 -25.00 6.02
CA LYS A 315 -43.83 -24.44 7.06
C LYS A 315 -43.20 -24.45 8.46
N SER A 316 -41.87 -24.49 8.54
CA SER A 316 -41.12 -24.42 9.80
C SER A 316 -40.53 -23.01 10.01
N ALA A 317 -40.01 -22.75 11.21
CA ALA A 317 -39.31 -21.50 11.51
C ALA A 317 -37.99 -21.35 10.72
N SER A 318 -37.40 -22.46 10.26
CA SER A 318 -36.14 -22.50 9.52
C SER A 318 -36.29 -23.37 8.26
N PRO A 319 -36.99 -22.89 7.23
CA PRO A 319 -37.08 -23.61 5.96
C PRO A 319 -35.70 -23.66 5.29
N GLN A 320 -35.50 -24.64 4.40
CA GLN A 320 -34.37 -24.65 3.49
C GLN A 320 -34.86 -24.92 2.07
N PHE A 321 -34.48 -24.03 1.16
CA PHE A 321 -34.76 -24.15 -0.27
C PHE A 321 -33.45 -24.20 -1.03
N LEU A 322 -33.29 -25.20 -1.90
CA LEU A 322 -32.19 -25.31 -2.83
C LEU A 322 -32.68 -24.91 -4.22
N ALA A 323 -32.20 -23.78 -4.72
CA ALA A 323 -32.44 -23.33 -6.08
C ALA A 323 -31.22 -23.60 -6.96
N GLY A 324 -31.45 -23.90 -8.24
CA GLY A 324 -30.41 -24.02 -9.26
C GLY A 324 -30.68 -23.10 -10.44
N VAL A 325 -29.62 -22.53 -11.00
CA VAL A 325 -29.65 -21.78 -12.25
C VAL A 325 -29.31 -22.72 -13.40
N PHE A 326 -30.17 -22.76 -14.41
CA PHE A 326 -30.03 -23.61 -15.58
C PHE A 326 -30.09 -22.80 -16.87
N VAL A 327 -29.18 -23.11 -17.79
CA VAL A 327 -29.27 -22.71 -19.20
C VAL A 327 -29.58 -23.99 -19.98
N GLY A 328 -30.84 -24.11 -20.40
CA GLY A 328 -31.49 -25.36 -20.84
C GLY A 328 -31.27 -26.54 -19.90
N ASN A 329 -30.31 -27.41 -20.24
CA ASN A 329 -29.98 -28.62 -19.47
C ASN A 329 -28.74 -28.48 -18.57
N GLU A 330 -27.92 -27.46 -18.78
CA GLU A 330 -26.69 -27.24 -18.00
C GLU A 330 -26.98 -26.46 -16.73
N LYS A 331 -26.44 -26.94 -15.60
CA LYS A 331 -26.54 -26.25 -14.31
C LYS A 331 -25.33 -25.33 -14.14
N LEU A 332 -25.56 -24.02 -14.13
CA LEU A 332 -24.49 -23.02 -13.94
C LEU A 332 -24.09 -22.88 -12.47
N GLY A 333 -25.06 -23.00 -11.57
CA GLY A 333 -24.82 -22.84 -10.14
C GLY A 333 -26.04 -23.19 -9.31
N GLU A 334 -25.83 -23.32 -8.00
CA GLU A 334 -26.84 -23.66 -7.02
C GLU A 334 -26.68 -22.85 -5.75
N GLY A 335 -27.78 -22.64 -5.01
CA GLY A 335 -27.78 -21.84 -3.80
C GLY A 335 -28.87 -22.27 -2.83
N ILE A 336 -28.50 -22.31 -1.55
CA ILE A 336 -29.41 -22.65 -0.44
C ILE A 336 -29.83 -21.37 0.27
N GLY A 337 -31.13 -21.20 0.51
CA GLY A 337 -31.68 -20.05 1.24
C GLY A 337 -32.79 -20.44 2.20
N ALA A 338 -33.06 -19.59 3.20
CA ALA A 338 -34.18 -19.75 4.12
C ALA A 338 -35.51 -19.32 3.48
N SER A 339 -35.46 -18.54 2.41
CA SER A 339 -36.59 -18.20 1.55
C SER A 339 -36.34 -18.56 0.09
N LEU A 340 -37.41 -18.74 -0.70
CA LEU A 340 -37.31 -18.99 -2.13
C LEU A 340 -36.54 -17.88 -2.86
N LYS A 341 -36.78 -16.61 -2.49
CA LYS A 341 -36.08 -15.46 -3.09
C LYS A 341 -34.59 -15.47 -2.74
N GLU A 342 -34.26 -15.72 -1.48
CA GLU A 342 -32.87 -15.81 -1.03
C GLU A 342 -32.11 -16.96 -1.71
N ALA A 343 -32.74 -18.13 -1.85
CA ALA A 343 -32.16 -19.26 -2.57
C ALA A 343 -31.88 -18.92 -4.03
N GLN A 344 -32.82 -18.25 -4.71
CA GLN A 344 -32.63 -17.76 -6.09
C GLN A 344 -31.47 -16.76 -6.19
N THR A 345 -31.43 -15.75 -5.31
CA THR A 345 -30.34 -14.76 -5.29
C THR A 345 -28.99 -15.41 -5.04
N ARG A 346 -28.89 -16.33 -4.07
CA ARG A 346 -27.65 -17.06 -3.77
C ARG A 346 -27.22 -17.96 -4.92
N ALA A 347 -28.15 -18.64 -5.59
CA ALA A 347 -27.84 -19.46 -6.76
C ALA A 347 -27.29 -18.60 -7.90
N ALA A 348 -27.86 -17.40 -8.12
CA ALA A 348 -27.36 -16.44 -9.10
C ALA A 348 -25.96 -15.93 -8.74
N VAL A 349 -25.73 -15.53 -7.48
CA VAL A 349 -24.41 -15.11 -6.99
C VAL A 349 -23.38 -16.22 -7.19
N ASN A 350 -23.67 -17.46 -6.78
CA ASN A 350 -22.74 -18.58 -6.93
C ASN A 350 -22.42 -18.86 -8.42
N SER A 351 -23.38 -18.66 -9.32
CA SER A 351 -23.17 -18.78 -10.76
C SER A 351 -22.22 -17.70 -11.29
N LEU A 352 -22.42 -16.44 -10.89
CA LEU A 352 -21.53 -15.32 -11.23
C LEU A 352 -20.12 -15.54 -10.66
N MET A 353 -20.04 -15.95 -9.39
CA MET A 353 -18.77 -16.25 -8.72
C MET A 353 -17.99 -17.34 -9.45
N SER A 354 -18.67 -18.42 -9.87
CA SER A 354 -18.04 -19.50 -10.63
C SER A 354 -17.51 -19.04 -11.99
N TYR A 355 -18.18 -18.06 -12.62
CA TYR A 355 -17.71 -17.45 -13.85
C TYR A 355 -16.48 -16.55 -13.63
N TYR A 356 -16.52 -15.65 -12.66
CA TYR A 356 -15.47 -14.66 -12.41
C TYR A 356 -14.22 -15.24 -11.74
N LEU A 357 -14.38 -16.20 -10.83
CA LEU A 357 -13.28 -16.89 -10.15
C LEU A 357 -12.74 -18.09 -10.94
N TYR A 358 -13.06 -18.18 -12.23
CA TYR A 358 -12.49 -19.17 -13.11
C TYR A 358 -10.96 -19.04 -13.14
N SER A 359 -10.27 -20.14 -12.87
CA SER A 359 -8.81 -20.22 -12.96
C SER A 359 -8.39 -21.22 -14.03
N PRO A 360 -7.70 -20.79 -15.10
CA PRO A 360 -7.22 -21.68 -16.14
C PRO A 360 -6.07 -22.57 -15.64
N ILE A 361 -5.95 -23.75 -16.22
CA ILE A 361 -4.81 -24.66 -16.05
C ILE A 361 -4.15 -24.88 -17.41
N SER A 362 -2.82 -25.05 -17.43
CA SER A 362 -2.10 -25.39 -18.66
C SER A 362 -2.47 -26.80 -19.14
N ALA A 363 -2.18 -27.11 -20.41
CA ALA A 363 -2.43 -28.42 -21.01
C ALA A 363 -1.74 -29.58 -20.26
N GLU A 364 -0.65 -29.28 -19.55
CA GLU A 364 0.11 -30.23 -18.72
C GLU A 364 -0.46 -30.38 -17.29
N GLY A 365 -1.52 -29.64 -16.93
CA GLY A 365 -2.09 -29.59 -15.59
C GLY A 365 -1.33 -28.68 -14.60
N ASN A 366 -0.32 -27.97 -15.08
CA ASN A 366 0.46 -26.98 -14.31
C ASN A 366 -0.27 -25.62 -14.26
N PRO A 367 0.06 -24.74 -13.28
CA PRO A 367 -0.41 -23.35 -13.31
C PRO A 367 0.01 -22.66 -14.61
N VAL A 368 -0.83 -21.73 -15.09
CA VAL A 368 -0.56 -21.00 -16.33
C VAL A 368 0.74 -20.22 -16.20
N LYS A 369 1.60 -20.34 -17.21
CA LYS A 369 2.87 -19.62 -17.29
C LYS A 369 2.62 -18.11 -17.35
N VAL A 370 3.54 -17.34 -16.78
CA VAL A 370 3.45 -15.87 -16.80
C VAL A 370 4.36 -15.26 -17.88
N PRO A 371 3.99 -14.11 -18.48
CA PRO A 371 4.83 -13.37 -19.42
C PRO A 371 6.28 -13.15 -18.95
N SER A 372 6.45 -12.98 -17.64
CA SER A 372 7.76 -12.86 -16.99
C SER A 372 8.58 -14.16 -16.93
N ASP A 373 8.12 -15.28 -17.48
CA ASP A 373 8.87 -16.56 -17.52
C ASP A 373 9.74 -16.68 -18.78
N GLU A 374 10.91 -17.31 -18.63
CA GLU A 374 11.77 -17.65 -19.76
C GLU A 374 11.03 -18.64 -20.70
N LYS A 375 10.79 -18.23 -21.95
CA LYS A 375 10.02 -18.98 -22.97
C LYS A 375 8.50 -19.02 -22.71
N TYR A 376 7.95 -17.87 -22.32
CA TYR A 376 6.51 -17.68 -22.28
C TYR A 376 5.83 -17.94 -23.62
N LYS A 377 4.74 -18.72 -23.56
CA LYS A 377 3.74 -18.85 -24.63
C LYS A 377 2.39 -18.54 -24.01
N PHE A 378 1.64 -17.66 -24.65
CA PHE A 378 0.29 -17.32 -24.20
C PHE A 378 -0.62 -18.56 -24.33
N GLU A 379 -1.01 -19.10 -23.17
CA GLU A 379 -1.97 -20.19 -23.01
C GLU A 379 -3.18 -19.76 -22.16
N GLY A 380 -3.22 -18.49 -21.74
CA GLY A 380 -4.28 -17.92 -20.93
C GLY A 380 -5.55 -17.60 -21.72
N ILE A 381 -6.55 -17.10 -21.01
CA ILE A 381 -7.77 -16.53 -21.59
C ILE A 381 -7.71 -15.02 -21.41
N VAL A 382 -8.06 -14.26 -22.44
CA VAL A 382 -8.34 -12.82 -22.30
C VAL A 382 -9.84 -12.65 -22.26
N ASP A 383 -10.37 -12.09 -21.18
CA ASP A 383 -11.79 -11.83 -21.06
C ASP A 383 -12.23 -10.62 -21.90
N ILE A 384 -13.51 -10.59 -22.23
CA ILE A 384 -14.21 -9.50 -22.92
C ILE A 384 -14.65 -8.39 -21.95
N GLY A 385 -14.09 -8.38 -20.74
CA GLY A 385 -14.31 -7.41 -19.67
C GLY A 385 -15.59 -7.62 -18.86
N ASP A 386 -15.86 -6.66 -17.98
CA ASP A 386 -16.96 -6.73 -17.01
C ASP A 386 -18.35 -6.69 -17.69
N VAL A 387 -19.37 -7.16 -16.99
CA VAL A 387 -20.76 -7.09 -17.44
C VAL A 387 -21.34 -5.73 -17.02
N ALA A 388 -21.69 -4.90 -18.01
CA ALA A 388 -22.33 -3.62 -17.75
C ALA A 388 -23.83 -3.81 -17.43
N ILE A 389 -24.26 -3.30 -16.27
CA ILE A 389 -25.65 -3.31 -15.79
C ILE A 389 -26.28 -1.92 -15.95
#